data_AF-A0AAU2DD65-F1
#
_entry.id   AF-A0AAU2DD65-F1
#
_cell.length_a   1.000
_cell.length_b   1.000
_cell.length_c   1.000
_cell.angle_alpha   90.00
_cell.angle_beta   90.00
_cell.angle_gamma   90.00
#
_symmetry.space_group_name_H-M   'P 1'
#
loop_
_entity.id
_entity.type
_entity.pdbx_description
1 polymer ?
#
loop_
_entity_poly.entity_id
_entity_poly.type
_entity_poly.pdbx_seq_one_letter_code
_entity_poly.pdbx_strand_id
1 'polypeptide(L)' 'MLRALADGRLPVDPVVTSVLPVTRPAEAFQLAADPARSCKVLLDFAGPTTT' A
#
# COMPACT_ATOMS: atom_id res chain seq x y z
N MET A 1 -12.57 3.95 15.04
CA MET A 1 -11.30 3.63 14.35
C MET A 1 -10.81 4.75 13.43
N LEU A 2 -11.64 5.27 12.50
CA LEU A 2 -11.18 6.25 11.51
C LEU A 2 -10.54 7.53 12.09
N ARG A 3 -11.06 8.08 13.20
CA ARG A 3 -10.43 9.23 13.88
C ARG A 3 -9.01 8.94 14.41
N ALA A 4 -8.75 7.71 14.88
CA ALA A 4 -7.42 7.35 15.36
C ALA A 4 -6.39 7.25 14.21
N LEU A 5 -6.83 6.92 13.00
CA LEU A 5 -6.02 6.96 11.78
C LEU A 5 -5.77 8.41 11.34
N ALA A 6 -6.82 9.24 11.33
CA ALA A 6 -6.73 10.63 10.93
C ALA A 6 -5.81 11.46 11.84
N ASP A 7 -5.86 11.20 13.14
CA ASP A 7 -5.08 11.94 14.14
C ASP A 7 -3.69 11.30 14.40
N GLY A 8 -3.24 10.34 13.57
CA GLY A 8 -1.91 9.71 13.65
C GLY A 8 -1.67 8.81 14.87
N ARG A 9 -2.69 8.58 15.70
CA ARG A 9 -2.60 7.77 16.93
C ARG A 9 -2.59 6.27 16.67
N LEU A 10 -2.90 5.86 15.43
CA LEU A 10 -2.71 4.50 14.95
C LEU A 10 -1.61 4.51 13.89
N PRO A 11 -0.37 4.14 14.25
CA PRO A 11 0.73 4.05 13.29
C PRO A 11 0.46 2.91 12.31
N VAL A 12 0.14 3.25 11.06
CA VAL A 12 -0.12 2.26 9.98
C VAL A 12 1.07 2.09 9.03
N ASP A 13 2.01 3.02 9.03
CA ASP A 13 3.28 2.92 8.30
C ASP A 13 4.00 1.57 8.49
N PRO A 14 4.09 0.96 9.69
CA PRO A 14 4.80 -0.32 9.83
C PRO A 14 4.09 -1.51 9.18
N VAL A 15 2.85 -1.37 8.71
CA VAL A 15 2.07 -2.48 8.11
C VAL A 15 2.15 -2.46 6.59
N VAL A 16 2.28 -1.29 5.96
CA VAL A 16 2.39 -1.16 4.50
C VAL A 16 3.83 -1.42 4.09
N THR A 17 4.06 -2.57 3.47
CA THR A 17 5.41 -2.99 3.07
C THR A 17 5.73 -2.63 1.62
N SER A 18 4.71 -2.36 0.79
CA SER A 18 4.91 -2.02 -0.62
C SER A 18 3.76 -1.20 -1.20
N VAL A 19 4.09 -0.33 -2.16
CA VAL A 19 3.12 0.43 -2.97
C VAL A 19 3.50 0.27 -4.43
N LEU A 20 2.56 -0.16 -5.27
CA LEU A 20 2.75 -0.33 -6.71
C LEU A 20 1.72 0.51 -7.47
N PRO A 21 2.04 1.02 -8.68
CA PRO A 21 1.05 1.71 -9.49
C PRO A 21 -0.06 0.75 -9.92
N VAL A 22 -1.27 1.27 -10.06
CA VAL A 22 -2.46 0.52 -10.51
C VAL A 22 -2.27 -0.12 -11.89
N THR A 23 -1.32 0.37 -12.70
CA THR A 23 -0.94 -0.20 -13.99
C THR A 23 -0.21 -1.54 -13.89
N ARG A 24 0.20 -1.97 -12.69
CA ARG A 24 0.88 -3.25 -12.43
C ARG A 24 0.09 -4.15 -11.45
N PRO A 25 -1.19 -4.46 -11.73
CA PRO A 25 -2.04 -5.15 -10.77
C PRO A 25 -1.59 -6.61 -10.54
N ALA A 26 -1.19 -7.32 -11.60
CA ALA A 26 -0.75 -8.72 -11.48
C ALA A 26 0.49 -8.86 -10.58
N GLU A 27 1.46 -7.96 -10.73
CA GLU A 27 2.67 -7.91 -9.88
C GLU A 27 2.29 -7.63 -8.42
N ALA A 28 1.39 -6.67 -8.18
CA ALA A 28 0.93 -6.34 -6.84
C ALA A 28 0.21 -7.53 -6.16
N PHE A 29 -0.62 -8.27 -6.90
CA PHE A 29 -1.30 -9.46 -6.39
C PHE A 29 -0.32 -10.62 -6.12
N GLN A 30 0.68 -10.83 -7.00
CA GLN A 30 1.71 -11.83 -6.75
C GLN A 30 2.54 -11.50 -5.50
N LEU A 31 2.89 -10.23 -5.30
CA LEU A 31 3.61 -9.79 -4.10
C LEU A 31 2.77 -9.95 -2.83
N ALA A 32 1.48 -9.60 -2.89
CA ALA A 32 0.54 -9.73 -1.78
C ALA A 32 0.28 -11.20 -1.40
N ALA A 33 0.44 -12.14 -2.34
CA ALA A 33 0.28 -13.57 -2.09
C ALA A 33 1.48 -14.20 -1.36
N ASP A 34 2.62 -13.51 -1.29
CA ASP A 34 3.83 -14.00 -0.64
C ASP A 34 4.06 -13.30 0.72
N PRO A 35 3.69 -13.94 1.84
CA PRO A 35 3.84 -13.36 3.18
C PRO A 35 5.29 -13.25 3.65
N ALA A 36 6.25 -13.92 2.98
CA ALA A 36 7.67 -13.74 3.26
C ALA A 36 8.21 -12.44 2.65
N ARG A 37 7.48 -11.86 1.68
CA ARG A 37 7.89 -10.67 0.92
C ARG A 37 7.05 -9.44 1.21
N SER A 38 5.82 -9.59 1.69
CA SER A 38 4.96 -8.45 2.03
C SER A 38 3.98 -8.74 3.16
N CYS A 39 3.56 -7.70 3.86
CA CYS A 39 2.46 -7.74 4.84
C CYS A 39 1.20 -7.08 4.28
N LYS A 40 1.36 -5.91 3.66
CA LYS A 40 0.28 -5.20 2.98
C LYS A 40 0.83 -4.45 1.78
N VAL A 41 0.19 -4.69 0.64
CA VAL A 41 0.50 -4.04 -0.64
C VAL A 41 -0.63 -3.07 -0.97
N LEU A 42 -0.29 -1.82 -1.31
CA LEU A 42 -1.25 -0.83 -1.80
C LEU A 42 -1.09 -0.62 -3.31
N LEU A 43 -2.20 -0.32 -3.97
CA LEU A 43 -2.22 0.18 -5.33
C LEU A 43 -2.32 1.70 -5.31
N ASP A 44 -1.37 2.35 -5.98
CA ASP A 44 -1.39 3.78 -6.22
C ASP A 44 -2.16 4.09 -7.51
N PHE A 45 -3.24 4.86 -7.37
CA PHE A 45 -4.09 5.31 -8.47
C PHE A 45 -3.75 6.71 -8.95
N ALA A 46 -2.85 7.42 -8.25
CA ALA A 46 -2.26 8.62 -8.81
C ALA A 46 -1.46 8.19 -10.04
N GLY A 47 -1.80 8.73 -11.20
CA GLY A 47 -0.95 8.62 -12.39
C GLY A 47 0.43 9.22 -12.10
N PRO A 48 1.40 9.09 -13.03
CA PRO A 48 2.66 9.83 -12.88
C PRO A 48 2.32 11.30 -12.62
N THR A 49 2.73 11.82 -11.46
CA THR A 49 2.54 13.23 -11.10
C THR A 49 3.22 14.05 -12.18
N THR A 50 2.45 14.46 -13.18
CA THR A 50 2.90 15.40 -14.20
C THR A 50 2.94 16.73 -13.47
N THR A 51 4.14 17.07 -12.98
CA THR A 51 4.47 18.42 -12.51
C THR A 51 4.56 19.34 -13.70
#